data_AF-A0A7Y1BLL0-F1
#
_entry.id   AF-A0A7Y1BLL0-F1
#
_cell.length_a   1.000
_cell.length_b   1.000
_cell.length_c   1.000
_cell.angle_alpha   90.00
_cell.angle_beta   90.00
_cell.angle_gamma   90.00
#
_symmetry.space_group_name_H-M   'P 1'
#
loop_
_entity.id
_entity.type
_entity.pdbx_description
1 polymer ?
#
loop_
_entity_poly.entity_id
_entity_poly.type
_entity_poly.pdbx_seq_one_letter_code
_entity_poly.pdbx_strand_id
1 'polypeptide(L)'
;MFVRRYWPLLLSLLGLAMYSAALQWRVRTPSPVVVVAEGRVVVAAPVLLGLFGGDRFLAANLEVMRLAATGVGSGGAGTDYLIRAQQEVAELNPCHEDNYYLANGLLTWGGAEREGSEVLRRASACRFWDEYPPFFYGFNKFFFERDVEVAALYLEEAASRATANSAGFRKFAIMLKAEQVQDERLALEFLQGEHDQASDPKLKAMLAKRVQRLQGLVALREAQRRFEEQVGQSLAAPEQLIERGLLVAFPEDPLKLGYEFIDGRFVLKKLKVAGVEER
;
A
#
# COMPACT_ATOMS: atom_id res chain seq x y z
N MET A 1 27.74 -60.32 22.94
CA MET A 1 27.13 -59.07 23.47
C MET A 1 27.48 -57.80 22.66
N PHE A 2 28.35 -57.86 21.63
CA PHE A 2 28.78 -56.67 20.87
C PHE A 2 27.84 -56.26 19.71
N VAL A 3 27.10 -57.19 19.12
CA VAL A 3 26.29 -56.92 17.90
C VAL A 3 25.06 -56.03 18.17
N ARG A 4 24.50 -56.09 19.37
CA ARG A 4 23.27 -55.35 19.74
C ARG A 4 23.49 -53.84 19.93
N ARG A 5 24.74 -53.40 20.08
CA ARG A 5 25.12 -51.99 20.32
C ARG A 5 25.20 -51.15 19.04
N TYR A 6 25.37 -51.78 17.88
CA TYR A 6 25.50 -51.08 16.59
C TYR A 6 24.22 -51.08 15.74
N TRP A 7 23.16 -51.74 16.21
CA TRP A 7 21.84 -51.74 15.58
C TRP A 7 21.26 -50.33 15.32
N PRO A 8 21.31 -49.36 16.27
CA PRO A 8 20.79 -48.02 16.00
C PRO A 8 21.60 -47.29 14.91
N LEU A 9 22.93 -47.46 14.88
CA LEU A 9 23.79 -46.88 13.85
C LEU A 9 23.50 -47.45 12.47
N LEU A 10 23.28 -48.76 12.37
CA LEU A 10 22.90 -49.42 11.11
C LEU A 10 21.54 -48.93 10.60
N LEU A 11 20.56 -48.75 11.49
CA LEU A 11 19.25 -48.20 11.12
C LEU A 11 19.35 -46.74 10.65
N SER A 12 20.15 -45.91 11.32
CA SER A 12 20.38 -44.52 10.90
C SER A 12 21.07 -44.42 9.55
N LEU A 13 22.09 -45.25 9.30
CA LEU A 13 22.78 -45.30 8.01
C LEU A 13 21.87 -45.81 6.89
N LEU A 14 21.03 -46.80 7.18
CA LEU A 14 20.04 -47.30 6.21
C LEU A 14 19.00 -46.22 5.88
N GLY A 15 18.51 -45.49 6.89
CA GLY A 15 17.61 -44.35 6.71
C GLY A 15 18.23 -43.24 5.87
N LEU A 16 19.48 -42.88 6.14
CA LEU A 16 20.22 -41.88 5.38
C LEU A 16 20.45 -42.32 3.92
N ALA A 17 20.78 -43.59 3.70
CA ALA A 17 20.96 -44.16 2.37
C ALA A 17 19.64 -44.16 1.57
N MET A 18 18.53 -44.55 2.19
CA MET A 18 17.20 -44.49 1.56
C MET A 18 16.80 -43.05 1.22
N TYR A 19 17.03 -42.10 2.13
CA TYR A 19 16.74 -40.69 1.88
C TYR A 19 17.59 -40.13 0.73
N SER A 20 18.88 -40.46 0.71
CA SER A 20 19.80 -40.02 -0.36
C SER A 20 19.42 -40.63 -1.72
N ALA A 21 19.03 -41.90 -1.74
CA ALA A 21 18.54 -42.57 -2.94
C ALA A 21 17.23 -41.94 -3.45
N ALA A 22 16.30 -41.60 -2.55
CA ALA A 22 15.06 -40.91 -2.90
C ALA A 22 15.31 -39.51 -3.48
N LEU A 23 16.25 -38.75 -2.91
CA LEU A 23 16.66 -37.44 -3.44
C LEU A 23 17.28 -37.55 -4.83
N GLN A 24 18.21 -38.50 -5.03
CA GLN A 24 18.83 -38.70 -6.33
C GLN A 24 17.85 -39.18 -7.39
N TRP A 25 16.88 -40.02 -6.99
CA TRP A 25 15.80 -40.44 -7.88
C TRP A 25 14.92 -39.25 -8.28
N ARG A 26 14.54 -38.38 -7.32
CA ARG A 26 13.76 -37.16 -7.58
C ARG A 26 14.48 -36.18 -8.51
N VAL A 27 15.80 -36.03 -8.37
CA VAL A 27 16.61 -35.16 -9.24
C VAL A 27 16.73 -35.73 -10.65
N ARG A 28 16.70 -37.05 -10.80
CA ARG A 28 16.80 -37.74 -12.10
C ARG A 28 15.46 -37.91 -12.80
N THR A 29 14.34 -37.92 -12.08
CA THR A 29 13.02 -37.83 -12.68
C THR A 29 12.86 -36.43 -13.26
N PRO A 30 12.77 -36.28 -14.60
CA PRO A 30 12.44 -34.98 -15.19
C PRO A 30 11.15 -34.50 -14.56
N SER A 31 11.12 -33.26 -14.05
CA SER A 31 9.85 -32.65 -13.67
C SER A 31 8.90 -32.79 -14.86
N PRO A 32 7.69 -33.35 -14.68
CA PRO A 32 6.72 -33.37 -15.76
C PRO A 32 6.61 -31.93 -16.26
N VAL A 33 6.78 -31.74 -17.58
CA VAL A 33 6.52 -30.46 -18.22
C VAL A 33 5.12 -30.08 -17.78
N VAL A 34 5.01 -29.01 -16.99
CA VAL A 34 3.71 -28.51 -16.56
C VAL A 34 3.01 -28.09 -17.83
N VAL A 35 2.13 -28.96 -18.33
CA VAL A 35 1.19 -28.58 -19.37
C VAL A 35 0.44 -27.40 -18.78
N VAL A 36 0.69 -26.21 -19.33
CA VAL A 36 -0.13 -25.03 -19.06
C VAL A 36 -1.53 -25.45 -19.47
N ALA A 37 -2.35 -25.80 -18.48
CA ALA A 37 -3.72 -26.19 -18.74
C ALA A 37 -4.43 -24.94 -19.29
N GLU A 38 -4.58 -24.89 -20.61
CA GLU A 38 -5.50 -23.96 -21.25
C GLU A 38 -6.88 -24.17 -20.61
N GLY A 39 -7.38 -23.13 -19.95
CA GLY A 39 -8.72 -23.15 -19.34
C GLY A 39 -8.82 -23.95 -18.05
N ARG A 40 -8.15 -23.50 -16.97
CA ARG A 40 -8.56 -23.91 -15.62
C ARG A 40 -10.00 -23.47 -15.37
N VAL A 41 -10.87 -24.42 -15.04
CA VAL A 41 -12.28 -24.16 -14.75
C VAL A 41 -12.41 -23.52 -13.38
N VAL A 42 -13.17 -22.43 -13.32
CA VAL A 42 -13.66 -21.84 -12.07
C VAL A 42 -15.03 -22.41 -11.79
N VAL A 43 -15.22 -22.94 -10.58
CA VAL A 43 -16.51 -23.48 -10.14
C VAL A 43 -17.30 -22.33 -9.53
N ALA A 44 -18.49 -22.07 -10.04
CA ALA A 44 -19.32 -20.96 -9.55
C ALA A 44 -19.74 -21.17 -8.08
N ALA A 45 -19.93 -20.08 -7.35
CA ALA A 45 -20.26 -20.04 -5.93
C ALA A 45 -21.50 -20.90 -5.58
N PRO A 46 -22.61 -20.89 -6.34
CA PRO A 46 -23.75 -21.77 -6.05
C PRO A 46 -23.41 -23.27 -6.13
N VAL A 47 -22.49 -23.64 -7.03
CA VAL A 47 -22.04 -25.03 -7.18
C VAL A 47 -21.10 -25.41 -6.05
N LEU A 48 -20.14 -24.55 -5.71
CA LEU A 48 -19.27 -24.73 -4.55
C LEU A 48 -20.10 -24.87 -3.26
N LEU A 49 -21.12 -24.02 -3.10
CA LEU A 49 -22.04 -24.09 -1.97
C LEU A 49 -22.75 -25.44 -1.88
N GLY A 50 -23.24 -25.97 -3.00
CA GLY A 50 -23.84 -27.30 -3.05
C GLY A 50 -22.84 -28.42 -2.74
N LEU A 51 -21.63 -28.37 -3.30
CA LEU A 51 -20.57 -29.36 -3.09
C LEU A 51 -20.10 -29.43 -1.64
N PHE A 52 -20.11 -28.30 -0.94
CA PHE A 52 -19.71 -28.19 0.46
C PHE A 52 -20.90 -28.17 1.42
N GLY A 53 -22.01 -28.79 1.04
CA GLY A 53 -23.14 -29.06 1.93
C GLY A 53 -23.86 -27.80 2.43
N GLY A 54 -23.80 -26.70 1.68
CA GLY A 54 -24.38 -25.42 2.05
C GLY A 54 -23.49 -24.52 2.92
N ASP A 55 -22.29 -24.97 3.29
CA ASP A 55 -21.35 -24.15 4.07
C ASP A 55 -20.53 -23.23 3.15
N ARG A 56 -20.98 -21.98 3.04
CA ARG A 56 -20.30 -20.96 2.23
C ARG A 56 -18.88 -20.61 2.72
N PHE A 57 -18.61 -20.75 4.01
CA PHE A 57 -17.30 -20.40 4.58
C PHE A 57 -16.30 -21.51 4.31
N LEU A 58 -16.71 -22.77 4.48
CA LEU A 58 -15.91 -23.92 4.09
C LEU A 58 -15.63 -23.89 2.58
N ALA A 59 -16.65 -23.61 1.76
CA ALA A 59 -16.50 -23.45 0.32
C ALA A 59 -15.47 -22.39 -0.05
N ALA A 60 -15.55 -21.21 0.57
CA ALA A 60 -14.60 -20.12 0.35
C ALA A 60 -13.17 -20.51 0.76
N ASN A 61 -12.99 -21.13 1.93
CA ASN A 61 -11.68 -21.55 2.44
C ASN A 61 -11.01 -22.54 1.48
N LEU A 62 -11.74 -23.54 1.00
CA LEU A 62 -11.21 -24.57 0.10
C LEU A 62 -10.87 -23.98 -1.28
N GLU A 63 -11.68 -23.05 -1.78
CA GLU A 63 -11.41 -22.38 -3.05
C GLU A 63 -10.18 -21.45 -2.94
N VAL A 64 -10.01 -20.73 -1.83
CA VAL A 64 -8.79 -19.94 -1.58
C VAL A 64 -7.55 -20.82 -1.50
N MET A 65 -7.61 -21.97 -0.81
CA MET A 65 -6.49 -22.92 -0.77
C MET A 65 -6.11 -23.40 -2.18
N ARG A 66 -7.12 -23.73 -3.01
CA ARG A 66 -6.92 -24.13 -4.41
C ARG A 66 -6.30 -22.99 -5.22
N LEU A 67 -6.78 -21.76 -5.05
CA LEU A 67 -6.26 -20.58 -5.72
C LEU A 67 -4.82 -20.27 -5.30
N ALA A 68 -4.51 -20.27 -4.00
CA ALA A 68 -3.17 -20.01 -3.49
C ALA A 68 -2.16 -21.03 -4.00
N ALA A 69 -2.53 -22.32 -4.02
CA ALA A 69 -1.69 -23.38 -4.58
C ALA A 69 -1.40 -23.23 -6.08
N THR A 70 -2.24 -22.49 -6.81
CA THR A 70 -2.20 -22.39 -8.27
C THR A 70 -1.72 -21.02 -8.80
N GLY A 71 -1.81 -19.97 -7.98
CA GLY A 71 -1.51 -18.58 -8.34
C GLY A 71 -0.09 -18.10 -8.03
N VAL A 72 0.68 -18.82 -7.20
CA VAL A 72 1.97 -18.34 -6.64
C VAL A 72 3.21 -18.94 -7.36
N GLY A 73 3.05 -19.82 -8.35
CA GLY A 73 4.15 -20.52 -9.03
C GLY A 73 4.66 -19.89 -10.34
N SER A 74 5.92 -20.17 -10.70
CA SER A 74 6.54 -19.77 -11.98
C SER A 74 5.96 -20.57 -13.15
N GLY A 75 4.87 -20.03 -13.70
CA GLY A 75 3.97 -20.68 -14.68
C GLY A 75 2.50 -20.56 -14.27
N GLY A 76 2.15 -19.52 -13.49
CA GLY A 76 0.91 -19.35 -12.74
C GLY A 76 -0.37 -19.51 -13.56
N ALA A 77 -1.48 -19.71 -12.85
CA ALA A 77 -2.80 -19.70 -13.47
C ALA A 77 -2.99 -18.42 -14.30
N GLY A 78 -3.66 -18.51 -15.46
CA GLY A 78 -3.99 -17.33 -16.26
C GLY A 78 -4.78 -16.31 -15.43
N THR A 79 -4.52 -15.02 -15.64
CA THR A 79 -5.15 -13.91 -14.91
C THR A 79 -6.68 -14.05 -14.86
N ASP A 80 -7.31 -14.48 -15.95
CA ASP A 80 -8.76 -14.71 -16.04
C ASP A 80 -9.28 -15.76 -15.05
N TYR A 81 -8.49 -16.78 -14.73
CA TYR A 81 -8.85 -17.76 -13.72
C TYR A 81 -8.78 -17.12 -12.33
N LEU A 82 -7.70 -16.39 -12.02
CA LEU A 82 -7.52 -15.77 -10.70
C LEU A 82 -8.62 -14.74 -10.42
N ILE A 83 -8.90 -13.88 -11.41
CA ILE A 83 -9.98 -12.89 -11.33
C ILE A 83 -11.31 -13.56 -10.95
N ARG A 84 -11.73 -14.55 -11.73
CA ARG A 84 -13.02 -15.21 -11.53
C ARG A 84 -13.05 -15.96 -10.20
N ALA A 85 -12.04 -16.77 -9.89
CA ALA A 85 -12.00 -17.54 -8.65
C ALA A 85 -12.03 -16.64 -7.40
N GLN A 86 -11.30 -15.52 -7.38
CA GLN A 86 -11.31 -14.61 -6.22
C GLN A 86 -12.63 -13.85 -6.09
N GLN A 87 -13.34 -13.62 -7.20
CA GLN A 87 -14.71 -13.09 -7.18
C GLN A 87 -15.70 -14.11 -6.59
N GLU A 88 -15.62 -15.39 -6.97
CA GLU A 88 -16.45 -16.45 -6.39
C GLU A 88 -16.21 -16.58 -4.88
N VAL A 89 -14.94 -16.52 -4.45
CA VAL A 89 -14.61 -16.50 -3.01
C VAL A 89 -15.20 -15.27 -2.32
N ALA A 90 -15.09 -14.09 -2.93
CA ALA A 90 -15.64 -12.85 -2.37
C ALA A 90 -17.18 -12.84 -2.34
N GLU A 91 -17.84 -13.62 -3.20
CA GLU A 91 -19.28 -13.86 -3.16
C GLU A 91 -19.66 -14.81 -2.01
N LEU A 92 -18.95 -15.93 -1.87
CA LEU A 92 -19.17 -16.90 -0.79
C LEU A 92 -18.92 -16.27 0.60
N ASN A 93 -17.78 -15.60 0.75
CA ASN A 93 -17.34 -14.97 1.97
C ASN A 93 -16.58 -13.66 1.67
N PRO A 94 -17.27 -12.51 1.61
CA PRO A 94 -16.59 -11.22 1.44
C PRO A 94 -15.66 -10.87 2.61
N CYS A 95 -15.84 -11.47 3.78
CA CYS A 95 -14.98 -11.28 4.95
C CYS A 95 -13.70 -12.15 4.92
N HIS A 96 -13.48 -12.97 3.89
CA HIS A 96 -12.35 -13.88 3.85
C HIS A 96 -11.02 -13.12 3.75
N GLU A 97 -10.18 -13.27 4.77
CA GLU A 97 -8.95 -12.49 4.94
C GLU A 97 -7.92 -12.78 3.86
N ASP A 98 -7.53 -14.03 3.72
CA ASP A 98 -6.53 -14.43 2.73
C ASP A 98 -6.93 -14.04 1.31
N ASN A 99 -8.24 -14.06 0.99
CA ASN A 99 -8.71 -13.72 -0.34
C ASN A 99 -8.41 -12.26 -0.69
N TYR A 100 -8.67 -11.32 0.22
CA TYR A 100 -8.42 -9.91 -0.09
C TYR A 100 -6.92 -9.61 -0.16
N TYR A 101 -6.10 -10.25 0.67
CA TYR A 101 -4.64 -10.12 0.60
C TYR A 101 -4.09 -10.66 -0.72
N LEU A 102 -4.51 -11.87 -1.10
CA LEU A 102 -4.12 -12.49 -2.37
C LEU A 102 -4.67 -11.69 -3.55
N ALA A 103 -5.88 -11.14 -3.47
CA ALA A 103 -6.46 -10.35 -4.57
C ALA A 103 -5.70 -9.05 -4.76
N ASN A 104 -5.34 -8.36 -3.67
CA ASN A 104 -4.50 -7.18 -3.75
C ASN A 104 -3.15 -7.52 -4.40
N GLY A 105 -2.45 -8.54 -3.91
CA GLY A 105 -1.12 -8.89 -4.41
C GLY A 105 -1.09 -9.47 -5.82
N LEU A 106 -1.98 -10.41 -6.13
CA LEU A 106 -1.99 -11.15 -7.40
C LEU A 106 -2.81 -10.48 -8.50
N LEU A 107 -3.88 -9.75 -8.15
CA LEU A 107 -4.71 -9.05 -9.13
C LEU A 107 -4.31 -7.58 -9.20
N THR A 108 -4.50 -6.82 -8.13
CA THR A 108 -4.32 -5.36 -8.22
C THR A 108 -2.90 -4.99 -8.64
N TRP A 109 -1.92 -5.54 -7.93
CA TRP A 109 -0.51 -5.33 -8.23
C TRP A 109 0.02 -6.27 -9.32
N GLY A 110 -0.80 -7.22 -9.78
CA GLY A 110 -0.54 -8.09 -10.94
C GLY A 110 -1.08 -7.56 -12.27
N GLY A 111 -1.70 -6.38 -12.29
CA GLY A 111 -2.20 -5.70 -13.50
C GLY A 111 -3.72 -5.80 -13.73
N ALA A 112 -4.47 -6.45 -12.85
CA ALA A 112 -5.93 -6.50 -12.82
C ALA A 112 -6.46 -5.60 -11.68
N GLU A 113 -6.16 -4.31 -11.78
CA GLU A 113 -6.39 -3.29 -10.74
C GLU A 113 -7.85 -3.17 -10.29
N ARG A 114 -8.77 -3.17 -11.25
CA ARG A 114 -10.20 -2.96 -11.00
C ARG A 114 -10.82 -4.18 -10.32
N GLU A 115 -10.46 -5.37 -10.80
CA GLU A 115 -10.96 -6.65 -10.30
C GLU A 115 -10.45 -6.93 -8.88
N GLY A 116 -9.15 -6.70 -8.63
CA GLY A 116 -8.58 -6.82 -7.29
C GLY A 116 -9.16 -5.79 -6.31
N SER A 117 -9.36 -4.55 -6.78
CA SER A 117 -9.96 -3.49 -5.96
C SER A 117 -11.43 -3.77 -5.60
N GLU A 118 -12.19 -4.44 -6.46
CA GLU A 118 -13.57 -4.85 -6.12
C GLU A 118 -13.60 -5.88 -4.97
N VAL A 119 -12.66 -6.83 -4.93
CA VAL A 119 -12.53 -7.77 -3.80
C VAL A 119 -12.23 -7.01 -2.51
N LEU A 120 -11.30 -6.04 -2.56
CA LEU A 120 -10.99 -5.17 -1.41
C LEU A 120 -12.20 -4.35 -0.96
N ARG A 121 -12.97 -3.77 -1.88
CA ARG A 121 -14.19 -3.01 -1.56
C ARG A 121 -15.21 -3.86 -0.80
N ARG A 122 -15.44 -5.09 -1.25
CA ARG A 122 -16.33 -6.06 -0.56
C ARG A 122 -15.79 -6.44 0.82
N ALA A 123 -14.48 -6.67 0.91
CA ALA A 123 -13.82 -6.96 2.19
C ALA A 123 -13.92 -5.79 3.17
N SER A 124 -13.75 -4.55 2.71
CA SER A 124 -13.94 -3.34 3.52
C SER A 124 -15.35 -3.25 4.09
N ALA A 125 -16.37 -3.57 3.29
CA ALA A 125 -17.76 -3.55 3.73
C ALA A 125 -18.10 -4.67 4.74
N CYS A 126 -17.48 -5.84 4.61
CA CYS A 126 -17.76 -6.99 5.47
C CYS A 126 -16.95 -6.93 6.78
N ARG A 127 -15.64 -6.65 6.69
CA ARG A 127 -14.70 -6.65 7.81
C ARG A 127 -14.65 -5.28 8.48
N PHE A 128 -15.75 -4.85 9.08
CA PHE A 128 -15.87 -3.53 9.70
C PHE A 128 -14.86 -3.27 10.83
N TRP A 129 -14.20 -4.31 11.35
CA TRP A 129 -13.17 -4.24 12.40
C TRP A 129 -11.73 -4.16 11.86
N ASP A 130 -11.53 -4.44 10.57
CA ASP A 130 -10.19 -4.58 9.97
C ASP A 130 -9.83 -3.31 9.20
N GLU A 131 -8.70 -2.70 9.56
CA GLU A 131 -8.17 -1.51 8.90
C GLU A 131 -7.55 -1.76 7.52
N TYR A 132 -7.13 -3.00 7.22
CA TYR A 132 -6.32 -3.28 6.04
C TYR A 132 -7.10 -3.26 4.72
N PRO A 133 -8.30 -3.86 4.60
CA PRO A 133 -9.09 -3.74 3.39
C PRO A 133 -9.36 -2.29 2.97
N PRO A 134 -9.85 -1.38 3.85
CA PRO A 134 -10.07 0.01 3.46
C PRO A 134 -8.74 0.74 3.21
N PHE A 135 -7.68 0.44 3.94
CA PHE A 135 -6.36 1.01 3.66
C PHE A 135 -5.86 0.64 2.25
N PHE A 136 -5.86 -0.64 1.88
CA PHE A 136 -5.41 -1.07 0.56
C PHE A 136 -6.32 -0.54 -0.55
N TYR A 137 -7.65 -0.55 -0.34
CA TYR A 137 -8.57 0.01 -1.31
C TYR A 137 -8.32 1.51 -1.52
N GLY A 138 -8.22 2.29 -0.45
CA GLY A 138 -7.93 3.72 -0.52
C GLY A 138 -6.57 4.02 -1.16
N PHE A 139 -5.54 3.25 -0.80
CA PHE A 139 -4.22 3.36 -1.43
C PHE A 139 -4.30 3.08 -2.94
N ASN A 140 -4.96 2.01 -3.34
CA ASN A 140 -5.09 1.62 -4.74
C ASN A 140 -5.85 2.68 -5.56
N LYS A 141 -6.91 3.27 -4.99
CA LYS A 141 -7.66 4.38 -5.62
C LYS A 141 -6.77 5.60 -5.88
N PHE A 142 -5.94 5.97 -4.91
CA PHE A 142 -4.98 7.05 -5.11
C PHE A 142 -3.89 6.68 -6.13
N PHE A 143 -3.32 5.48 -6.02
CA PHE A 143 -2.12 5.11 -6.77
C PHE A 143 -2.42 4.81 -8.25
N PHE A 144 -3.44 3.99 -8.52
CA PHE A 144 -3.79 3.56 -9.87
C PHE A 144 -4.78 4.52 -10.54
N GLU A 145 -5.81 4.96 -9.82
CA GLU A 145 -6.92 5.73 -10.41
C GLU A 145 -6.81 7.25 -10.19
N ARG A 146 -5.85 7.72 -9.38
CA ARG A 146 -5.70 9.13 -8.97
C ARG A 146 -6.96 9.73 -8.31
N ASP A 147 -7.84 8.87 -7.79
CA ASP A 147 -9.06 9.28 -7.12
C ASP A 147 -8.77 9.62 -5.66
N VAL A 148 -8.42 10.87 -5.42
CA VAL A 148 -8.08 11.39 -4.09
C VAL A 148 -9.28 11.40 -3.14
N GLU A 149 -10.48 11.66 -3.64
CA GLU A 149 -11.67 11.75 -2.80
C GLU A 149 -12.03 10.39 -2.21
N VAL A 150 -12.09 9.35 -3.05
CA VAL A 150 -12.35 7.99 -2.58
C VAL A 150 -11.18 7.47 -1.76
N ALA A 151 -9.93 7.77 -2.16
CA ALA A 151 -8.77 7.37 -1.38
C ALA A 151 -8.80 7.91 0.05
N ALA A 152 -9.03 9.21 0.20
CA ALA A 152 -9.06 9.85 1.51
C ALA A 152 -10.22 9.33 2.37
N LEU A 153 -11.40 9.09 1.78
CA LEU A 153 -12.54 8.50 2.48
C LEU A 153 -12.19 7.13 3.08
N TYR A 154 -11.59 6.23 2.30
CA TYR A 154 -11.24 4.89 2.76
C TYR A 154 -10.02 4.87 3.70
N LEU A 155 -9.11 5.84 3.58
CA LEU A 155 -8.04 6.04 4.56
C LEU A 155 -8.58 6.52 5.92
N GLU A 156 -9.59 7.39 5.95
CA GLU A 156 -10.30 7.73 7.19
C GLU A 156 -11.05 6.53 7.78
N GLU A 157 -11.66 5.72 6.92
CA GLU A 157 -12.29 4.47 7.36
C GLU A 157 -11.26 3.53 8.00
N ALA A 158 -10.10 3.32 7.36
CA ALA A 158 -8.99 2.58 7.95
C ALA A 158 -8.52 3.19 9.28
N ALA A 159 -8.42 4.51 9.36
CA ALA A 159 -8.06 5.21 10.59
C ALA A 159 -9.06 4.97 11.73
N SER A 160 -10.37 4.90 11.40
CA SER A 160 -11.42 4.68 12.38
C SER A 160 -11.40 3.25 12.97
N ARG A 161 -10.87 2.29 12.21
CA ARG A 161 -10.76 0.88 12.60
C ARG A 161 -9.44 0.54 13.28
N ALA A 162 -8.38 1.27 12.95
CA ALA A 162 -7.04 1.00 13.44
C ALA A 162 -6.87 1.29 14.94
N THR A 163 -6.30 0.33 15.67
CA THR A 163 -5.96 0.49 17.09
C THR A 163 -4.61 1.17 17.30
N ALA A 164 -3.62 0.84 16.47
CA ALA A 164 -2.24 1.30 16.64
C ALA A 164 -1.83 2.46 15.70
N ASN A 165 -2.35 2.47 14.47
CA ASN A 165 -1.90 3.40 13.42
C ASN A 165 -2.98 4.37 12.92
N SER A 166 -4.01 4.64 13.72
CA SER A 166 -5.09 5.59 13.37
C SER A 166 -4.55 6.94 12.90
N ALA A 167 -3.64 7.55 13.69
CA ALA A 167 -3.00 8.82 13.34
C ALA A 167 -2.21 8.77 12.01
N GLY A 168 -1.65 7.62 11.64
CA GLY A 168 -0.91 7.45 10.40
C GLY A 168 -1.83 7.47 9.18
N PHE A 169 -2.93 6.72 9.22
CA PHE A 169 -3.92 6.68 8.14
C PHE A 169 -4.63 8.03 7.97
N ARG A 170 -5.08 8.65 9.07
CA ARG A 170 -5.72 9.97 9.05
C ARG A 170 -4.79 11.05 8.50
N LYS A 171 -3.52 11.04 8.94
CA LYS A 171 -2.50 11.92 8.36
C LYS A 171 -2.40 11.73 6.85
N PHE A 172 -2.40 10.48 6.37
CA PHE A 172 -2.29 10.23 4.94
C PHE A 172 -3.50 10.79 4.17
N ALA A 173 -4.72 10.53 4.64
CA ALA A 173 -5.94 11.11 4.07
C ALA A 173 -5.88 12.65 3.97
N ILE A 174 -5.46 13.30 5.06
CA ILE A 174 -5.31 14.77 5.10
C ILE A 174 -4.26 15.26 4.10
N MET A 175 -3.11 14.57 3.99
CA MET A 175 -2.06 15.00 3.04
C MET A 175 -2.53 14.87 1.58
N LEU A 176 -3.28 13.82 1.23
CA LEU A 176 -3.81 13.68 -0.13
C LEU A 176 -4.71 14.87 -0.49
N LYS A 177 -5.59 15.28 0.43
CA LYS A 177 -6.48 16.44 0.24
C LYS A 177 -5.70 17.75 0.19
N ALA A 178 -4.73 17.95 1.07
CA ALA A 178 -3.91 19.15 1.11
C ALA A 178 -3.11 19.35 -0.19
N GLU A 179 -2.59 18.27 -0.77
CA GLU A 179 -1.82 18.32 -2.03
C GLU A 179 -2.67 18.67 -3.27
N GLN A 180 -4.00 18.51 -3.21
CA GLN A 180 -4.90 18.98 -4.26
C GLN A 180 -5.10 20.50 -4.25
N VAL A 181 -4.78 21.17 -3.14
CA VAL A 181 -4.96 22.61 -3.00
C VAL A 181 -3.77 23.34 -3.62
N GLN A 182 -4.01 23.99 -4.76
CA GLN A 182 -2.95 24.68 -5.52
C GLN A 182 -2.41 25.93 -4.81
N ASP A 183 -3.24 26.63 -4.04
CA ASP A 183 -2.85 27.84 -3.30
C ASP A 183 -2.28 27.46 -1.94
N GLU A 184 -1.05 27.89 -1.65
CA GLU A 184 -0.36 27.49 -0.42
C GLU A 184 -0.98 28.08 0.84
N ARG A 185 -1.67 29.23 0.75
CA ARG A 185 -2.38 29.81 1.89
C ARG A 185 -3.66 29.02 2.17
N LEU A 186 -4.41 28.65 1.14
CA LEU A 186 -5.57 27.78 1.32
C LEU A 186 -5.18 26.39 1.85
N ALA A 187 -4.07 25.83 1.34
CA ALA A 187 -3.52 24.58 1.85
C ALA A 187 -3.09 24.71 3.32
N LEU A 188 -2.50 25.84 3.70
CA LEU A 188 -2.11 26.14 5.07
C LEU A 188 -3.33 26.26 5.99
N GLU A 189 -4.36 27.01 5.58
CA GLU A 189 -5.61 27.16 6.32
C GLU A 189 -6.29 25.81 6.52
N PHE A 190 -6.34 24.96 5.48
CA PHE A 190 -6.84 23.60 5.58
C PHE A 190 -6.06 22.78 6.62
N LEU A 191 -4.72 22.75 6.53
CA LEU A 191 -3.90 22.00 7.48
C LEU A 191 -3.97 22.53 8.91
N GLN A 192 -4.15 23.85 9.09
CA GLN A 192 -4.39 24.46 10.39
C GLN A 192 -5.74 24.02 10.95
N GLY A 193 -6.79 24.03 10.13
CA GLY A 193 -8.11 23.53 10.52
C GLY A 193 -8.08 22.07 10.97
N GLU A 194 -7.41 21.21 10.21
CA GLU A 194 -7.23 19.79 10.56
C GLU A 194 -6.39 19.60 11.84
N HIS A 195 -5.32 20.41 12.02
CA HIS A 195 -4.51 20.41 13.24
C HIS A 195 -5.32 20.79 14.48
N ASP A 196 -6.17 21.81 14.35
CA ASP A 196 -6.94 22.34 15.48
C ASP A 196 -8.07 21.41 15.89
N GLN A 197 -8.68 20.72 14.93
CA GLN A 197 -9.72 19.70 15.15
C GLN A 197 -9.14 18.35 15.60
N ALA A 198 -7.86 18.06 15.33
CA ALA A 198 -7.23 16.81 15.69
C ALA A 198 -7.21 16.59 17.22
N SER A 199 -7.91 15.55 17.68
CA SER A 199 -7.90 15.13 19.09
C SER A 199 -6.73 14.20 19.44
N ASP A 200 -6.25 13.42 18.46
CA ASP A 200 -5.11 12.50 18.66
C ASP A 200 -3.80 13.31 18.81
N PRO A 201 -3.06 13.19 19.93
CA PRO A 201 -1.84 13.98 20.17
C PRO A 201 -0.73 13.71 19.16
N LYS A 202 -0.61 12.46 18.67
CA LYS A 202 0.39 12.07 17.67
C LYS A 202 0.04 12.70 16.33
N LEU A 203 -1.23 12.65 15.92
CA LEU A 203 -1.72 13.34 14.72
C LEU A 203 -1.46 14.83 14.82
N LYS A 204 -1.85 15.46 15.92
CA LYS A 204 -1.65 16.90 16.16
C LYS A 204 -0.17 17.28 16.06
N ALA A 205 0.72 16.53 16.70
CA ALA A 205 2.17 16.76 16.61
C ALA A 205 2.71 16.58 15.18
N MET A 206 2.18 15.62 14.41
CA MET A 206 2.57 15.45 13.00
C MET A 206 2.08 16.60 12.12
N LEU A 207 0.84 17.06 12.31
CA LEU A 207 0.26 18.18 11.56
C LEU A 207 0.94 19.51 11.92
N ALA A 208 1.28 19.74 13.19
CA ALA A 208 1.99 20.95 13.63
C ALA A 208 3.29 21.17 12.84
N LYS A 209 4.08 20.10 12.63
CA LYS A 209 5.31 20.17 11.81
C LYS A 209 5.02 20.51 10.35
N ARG A 210 3.92 19.99 9.80
CA ARG A 210 3.50 20.27 8.41
C ARG A 210 3.00 21.71 8.27
N VAL A 211 2.20 22.19 9.21
CA VAL A 211 1.73 23.58 9.30
C VAL A 211 2.92 24.53 9.36
N GLN A 212 3.86 24.33 10.29
CA GLN A 212 5.04 25.19 10.42
C GLN A 212 5.89 25.22 9.14
N ARG A 213 6.06 24.06 8.49
CA ARG A 213 6.77 23.98 7.20
C ARG A 213 6.05 24.77 6.11
N LEU A 214 4.74 24.66 5.99
CA LEU A 214 3.98 25.37 4.96
C LEU A 214 3.91 26.88 5.25
N GLN A 215 3.85 27.29 6.52
CA GLN A 215 4.01 28.68 6.94
C GLN A 215 5.35 29.27 6.47
N GLY A 216 6.45 28.53 6.61
CA GLY A 216 7.75 28.96 6.11
C GLY A 216 7.76 29.16 4.60
N LEU A 217 7.12 28.28 3.83
CA LEU A 217 6.97 28.45 2.38
C LEU A 217 6.18 29.70 2.02
N VAL A 218 5.04 29.92 2.70
CA VAL A 218 4.21 31.10 2.48
C VAL A 218 5.00 32.38 2.77
N ALA A 219 5.77 32.41 3.86
CA ALA A 219 6.62 33.54 4.22
C ALA A 219 7.70 33.81 3.15
N LEU A 220 8.35 32.77 2.62
CA LEU A 220 9.35 32.88 1.55
C LEU A 220 8.75 33.47 0.27
N ARG A 221 7.60 32.95 -0.16
CA ARG A 221 6.91 33.42 -1.36
C ARG A 221 6.39 34.85 -1.21
N GLU A 222 5.98 35.23 0.00
CA GLU A 222 5.57 36.60 0.28
C GLU A 222 6.76 37.57 0.26
N ALA A 223 7.90 37.19 0.84
CA ALA A 223 9.13 37.97 0.74
C ALA A 223 9.60 38.11 -0.71
N GLN A 224 9.50 37.04 -1.51
CA GLN A 224 9.77 37.09 -2.94
C GLN A 224 8.85 38.08 -3.66
N ARG A 225 7.52 38.00 -3.49
CA ARG A 225 6.59 38.96 -4.13
C ARG A 225 6.94 40.41 -3.78
N ARG A 226 7.22 40.68 -2.50
CA ARG A 226 7.62 42.03 -2.05
C ARG A 226 8.93 42.49 -2.71
N PHE A 227 9.90 41.59 -2.89
CA PHE A 227 11.13 41.91 -3.62
C PHE A 227 10.82 42.30 -5.07
N GLU A 228 10.03 41.48 -5.76
CA GLU A 228 9.71 41.68 -7.17
C GLU A 228 8.90 42.97 -7.38
N GLU A 229 8.00 43.29 -6.46
CA GLU A 229 7.25 44.56 -6.44
C GLU A 229 8.15 45.78 -6.20
N GLN A 230 9.16 45.68 -5.33
CA GLN A 230 10.06 46.79 -4.99
C GLN A 230 11.16 47.01 -6.04
N VAL A 231 11.69 45.94 -6.64
CA VAL A 231 12.83 45.99 -7.56
C VAL A 231 12.37 46.04 -9.02
N GLY A 232 11.15 45.55 -9.32
CA GLY A 232 10.63 45.45 -10.68
C GLY A 232 11.32 44.36 -11.52
N GLN A 233 12.02 43.43 -10.86
CA GLN A 233 12.72 42.31 -11.49
C GLN A 233 12.45 41.03 -10.70
N SER A 234 12.42 39.89 -11.41
CA SER A 234 12.28 38.58 -10.78
C SER A 234 13.46 38.28 -9.85
N LEU A 235 13.18 37.60 -8.74
CA LEU A 235 14.21 37.17 -7.80
C LEU A 235 15.16 36.18 -8.49
N ALA A 236 16.47 36.47 -8.52
CA ALA A 236 17.46 35.63 -9.16
C ALA A 236 18.15 34.67 -8.18
N ALA A 237 18.41 35.14 -6.96
CA ALA A 237 19.04 34.36 -5.91
C ALA A 237 18.31 34.57 -4.57
N PRO A 238 17.99 33.50 -3.81
CA PRO A 238 17.33 33.59 -2.51
C PRO A 238 17.99 34.55 -1.52
N GLU A 239 19.32 34.64 -1.54
CA GLU A 239 20.13 35.46 -0.63
C GLU A 239 19.79 36.95 -0.75
N GLN A 240 19.32 37.40 -1.92
CA GLN A 240 18.92 38.79 -2.16
C GLN A 240 17.78 39.22 -1.22
N LEU A 241 16.95 38.29 -0.74
CA LEU A 241 15.90 38.58 0.23
C LEU A 241 16.47 38.99 1.59
N ILE A 242 17.60 38.40 2.00
CA ILE A 242 18.28 38.76 3.24
C ILE A 242 19.05 40.06 3.07
N GLU A 243 19.79 40.21 1.96
CA GLU A 243 20.56 41.43 1.66
C GLU A 243 19.70 42.70 1.62
N ARG A 244 18.46 42.57 1.14
CA ARG A 244 17.47 43.66 1.09
C ARG A 244 16.66 43.83 2.38
N GLY A 245 16.91 42.99 3.39
CA GLY A 245 16.19 43.03 4.67
C GLY A 245 14.72 42.61 4.59
N LEU A 246 14.31 41.92 3.51
CA LEU A 246 12.96 41.36 3.36
C LEU A 246 12.78 40.07 4.16
N LEU A 247 13.90 39.40 4.49
CA LEU A 247 13.98 38.28 5.42
C LEU A 247 15.14 38.50 6.40
N VAL A 248 14.92 38.18 7.66
CA VAL A 248 15.99 38.18 8.67
C VAL A 248 16.87 36.94 8.51
N ALA A 249 16.24 35.79 8.28
CA ALA A 249 16.87 34.51 8.00
C ALA A 249 15.87 33.62 7.24
N PHE A 250 16.36 32.56 6.60
CA PHE A 250 15.49 31.55 6.02
C PHE A 250 14.72 30.79 7.12
N PRO A 251 13.41 30.52 6.93
CA PRO A 251 12.64 29.74 7.89
C PRO A 251 13.24 28.35 8.10
N GLU A 252 13.21 27.87 9.35
CA GLU A 252 13.58 26.50 9.66
C GLU A 252 12.47 25.52 9.24
N ASP A 253 12.86 24.37 8.69
CA ASP A 253 11.94 23.26 8.43
C ASP A 253 12.03 22.23 9.57
N PRO A 254 10.97 22.03 10.38
CA PRO A 254 10.99 21.08 11.50
C PRO A 254 11.17 19.62 11.06
N LEU A 255 11.00 19.31 9.76
CA LEU A 255 11.27 18.00 9.17
C LEU A 255 12.69 17.88 8.58
N LYS A 256 13.50 18.94 8.64
CA LYS A 256 14.90 18.97 8.17
C LYS A 256 15.10 18.59 6.70
N LEU A 257 14.08 18.76 5.86
CA LEU A 257 14.20 18.63 4.41
C LEU A 257 14.63 19.98 3.81
N GLY A 258 14.01 21.08 4.25
CA GLY A 258 14.26 22.44 3.78
C GLY A 258 13.35 22.88 2.63
N TYR A 259 13.74 24.01 2.04
CA TYR A 259 13.08 24.65 0.91
C TYR A 259 14.06 24.69 -0.27
N GLU A 260 13.54 24.64 -1.48
CA GLU A 260 14.34 24.77 -2.71
C GLU A 260 13.85 25.99 -3.49
N PHE A 261 14.77 26.60 -4.25
CA PHE A 261 14.46 27.68 -5.18
C PHE A 261 14.71 27.15 -6.59
N ILE A 262 13.62 26.86 -7.31
CA ILE A 262 13.63 26.23 -8.63
C ILE A 262 12.81 27.09 -9.57
N ASP A 263 13.34 27.36 -10.76
CA ASP A 263 12.68 28.16 -11.80
C ASP A 263 12.15 29.51 -11.28
N GLY A 264 12.94 30.16 -10.44
CA GLY A 264 12.58 31.45 -9.86
C GLY A 264 11.49 31.40 -8.80
N ARG A 265 11.18 30.23 -8.21
CA ARG A 265 10.14 30.11 -7.17
C ARG A 265 10.58 29.21 -6.02
N PHE A 266 10.17 29.59 -4.81
CA PHE A 266 10.32 28.71 -3.64
C PHE A 266 9.33 27.54 -3.65
N VAL A 267 9.86 26.33 -3.45
CA VAL A 267 9.09 25.08 -3.32
C VAL A 267 9.54 24.30 -2.09
N LEU A 268 8.68 23.41 -1.58
CA LEU A 268 9.08 22.49 -0.51
C LEU A 268 10.03 21.45 -1.06
N LYS A 269 11.16 21.22 -0.39
CA LYS A 269 12.05 20.12 -0.76
C LYS A 269 11.35 18.78 -0.53
N LYS A 270 11.08 18.02 -1.59
CA LYS A 270 10.56 16.65 -1.48
C LYS A 270 11.70 15.68 -1.11
N LEU A 271 11.38 14.64 -0.33
CA LEU A 271 12.33 13.56 -0.07
C LEU A 271 12.51 12.76 -1.37
N LYS A 272 13.70 12.76 -1.96
CA LYS A 272 14.01 11.92 -3.13
C LYS A 272 14.26 10.49 -2.64
N VAL A 273 13.33 9.59 -2.92
CA VAL A 273 13.52 8.15 -2.69
C VAL A 273 13.92 7.52 -4.02
N ALA A 274 15.12 6.94 -4.07
CA ALA A 274 15.62 6.29 -5.28
C ALA A 274 14.63 5.22 -5.76
N GLY A 275 14.13 5.35 -6.99
CA GLY A 275 13.18 4.41 -7.61
C GLY A 275 11.70 4.80 -7.56
N VAL A 276 11.33 5.91 -6.91
CA VAL A 276 9.94 6.46 -6.89
C VAL A 276 9.94 7.91 -7.40
N GLU A 277 10.77 8.19 -8.39
CA GLU A 277 10.86 9.52 -8.98
C GLU A 277 9.63 9.78 -9.86
N GLU A 278 8.99 10.94 -9.66
CA GLU A 278 8.02 11.50 -10.60
C GLU A 278 8.74 11.63 -11.96
N ARG A 279 8.31 10.85 -12.96
CA ARG A 279 8.65 11.11 -14.36
C ARG A 279 7.89 12.32 -14.86
#